data_AF-A0A3Q8XZ20-F1
#
_entry.id   AF-A0A3Q8XZ20-F1
#
_cell.length_a   1.000
_cell.length_b   1.000
_cell.length_c   1.000
_cell.angle_alpha   90.00
_cell.angle_beta   90.00
_cell.angle_gamma   90.00
#
_symmetry.space_group_name_H-M   'P 1'
#
loop_
_entity.id
_entity.type
_entity.pdbx_description
1 polymer ?
#
loop_
_entity_poly.entity_id
_entity_poly.type
_entity_poly.pdbx_seq_one_letter_code
_entity_poly.pdbx_strand_id
1 'polypeptide(L)'
;MIDWNQVRKFRHVTESSPPEWPAGVKAISLEGVTLLGIHQSTGELYWDGQAVVTEKRLANYERRLALAVTIATGVMAVIEAGRAAGWITH
;
A
#
# COMPACT_ATOMS: atom_id res chain seq x y z
N MET A 1 30.99 -3.06 6.11
CA MET A 1 29.94 -2.57 7.03
C MET A 1 29.13 -1.54 6.27
N ILE A 2 27.80 -1.64 6.25
CA ILE A 2 26.93 -0.76 5.45
C ILE A 2 26.94 0.65 6.03
N ASP A 3 27.25 1.67 5.21
CA ASP A 3 27.12 3.09 5.58
C ASP A 3 25.67 3.57 5.38
N TRP A 4 24.91 3.56 6.47
CA TRP A 4 23.51 3.98 6.48
C TRP A 4 23.28 5.46 6.17
N ASN A 5 24.28 6.33 6.36
CA ASN A 5 24.13 7.76 6.07
C ASN A 5 24.22 8.01 4.56
N GLN A 6 25.14 7.30 3.88
CA GLN A 6 25.26 7.36 2.43
C GLN A 6 24.00 6.84 1.73
N VAL A 7 23.46 5.69 2.17
CA VAL A 7 22.24 5.08 1.61
C VAL A 7 21.01 5.98 1.77
N ARG A 8 20.87 6.69 2.89
CA ARG A 8 19.76 7.63 3.10
C ARG A 8 19.89 8.90 2.25
N LYS A 9 21.13 9.34 1.99
CA LYS A 9 21.40 10.53 1.20
C LYS A 9 21.17 10.30 -0.30
N PHE A 10 21.46 9.09 -0.79
CA PHE A 10 21.31 8.73 -2.20
C PHE A 10 20.31 7.58 -2.35
N ARG A 11 19.05 7.92 -2.64
CA ARG A 11 17.97 6.92 -2.77
C ARG A 11 18.10 6.02 -4.01
N HIS A 12 18.76 6.51 -5.05
CA HIS A 12 18.90 5.86 -6.35
C HIS A 12 20.37 5.81 -6.77
N VAL A 13 20.73 4.83 -7.58
CA VAL A 13 22.02 4.85 -8.28
C VAL A 13 22.09 6.06 -9.23
N THR A 14 23.30 6.57 -9.42
CA THR A 14 23.59 7.62 -10.41
C THR A 14 23.58 7.06 -11.84
N GLU A 15 23.80 5.76 -11.99
CA GLU A 15 23.80 5.07 -13.27
C GLU A 15 22.40 5.02 -13.89
N SER A 16 22.39 5.00 -15.23
CA SER A 16 21.15 4.84 -16.00
C SER A 16 20.55 3.47 -15.73
N SER A 17 19.24 3.44 -15.43
CA SER A 17 18.50 2.18 -15.43
C SER A 17 18.51 1.53 -16.81
N PRO A 18 18.36 0.20 -16.89
CA PRO A 18 18.28 -0.52 -18.16
C PRO A 18 17.15 0.03 -19.07
N PRO A 19 17.36 0.09 -20.39
CA PRO A 19 16.42 0.69 -21.33
C PRO A 19 15.09 -0.07 -21.43
N GLU A 20 15.05 -1.34 -21.04
CA GLU A 20 13.85 -2.18 -20.99
C GLU A 20 12.94 -1.86 -19.80
N TRP A 21 13.41 -1.09 -18.81
CA TRP A 21 12.59 -0.72 -17.65
C TRP A 21 11.58 0.39 -17.98
N PRO A 22 10.42 0.41 -17.30
CA PRO A 22 9.44 1.47 -17.46
C PRO A 22 10.02 2.85 -17.16
N ALA A 23 9.59 3.85 -17.93
CA ALA A 23 10.04 5.23 -17.78
C ALA A 23 9.78 5.73 -16.34
N GLY A 24 10.82 6.27 -15.70
CA GLY A 24 10.73 6.79 -14.33
C GLY A 24 11.03 5.77 -13.23
N VAL A 25 11.33 4.51 -13.57
CA VAL A 25 11.89 3.53 -12.62
C VAL A 25 13.40 3.72 -12.52
N LYS A 26 13.92 3.86 -11.30
CA LYS A 26 15.36 3.94 -11.04
C LYS A 26 15.82 2.87 -10.07
N ALA A 27 16.96 2.24 -10.38
CA ALA A 27 17.56 1.24 -9.51
C ALA A 27 17.97 1.81 -8.14
N ILE A 28 17.93 0.98 -7.10
CA ILE A 28 18.27 1.34 -5.72
C ILE A 28 19.79 1.30 -5.54
N SER A 29 20.34 2.25 -4.77
CA SER A 29 21.79 2.47 -4.59
C SER A 29 22.53 1.42 -3.74
N LEU A 30 21.97 0.22 -3.54
CA LEU A 30 22.50 -0.77 -2.62
C LEU A 30 23.08 -1.96 -3.41
N GLU A 31 24.34 -2.30 -3.13
CA GLU A 31 25.02 -3.44 -3.75
C GLU A 31 24.24 -4.74 -3.50
N GLY A 32 23.98 -5.51 -4.57
CA GLY A 32 23.26 -6.78 -4.51
C GLY A 32 21.73 -6.68 -4.66
N VAL A 33 21.16 -5.48 -4.77
CA VAL A 33 19.73 -5.25 -5.10
C VAL A 33 19.55 -4.36 -6.32
N THR A 34 20.52 -4.40 -7.25
CA THR A 34 20.50 -3.62 -8.49
C THR A 34 19.32 -3.95 -9.41
N LEU A 35 18.73 -5.14 -9.28
CA LEU A 35 17.49 -5.53 -9.97
C LEU A 35 16.23 -4.89 -9.36
N LEU A 36 16.31 -4.31 -8.17
CA LEU A 36 15.20 -3.58 -7.56
C LEU A 36 15.21 -2.12 -8.02
N GLY A 37 14.08 -1.69 -8.57
CA GLY A 37 13.81 -0.32 -8.97
C GLY A 37 12.67 0.30 -8.17
N ILE A 38 12.68 1.62 -8.04
CA ILE A 38 11.56 2.39 -7.48
C ILE A 38 11.12 3.42 -8.52
N HIS A 39 9.81 3.50 -8.76
CA HIS A 39 9.25 4.54 -9.61
C HIS A 39 9.28 5.90 -8.91
N GLN A 40 9.88 6.91 -9.53
CA GLN A 40 10.17 8.19 -8.86
C GLN A 40 8.92 8.97 -8.42
N SER A 41 7.82 8.89 -9.18
CA SER A 41 6.57 9.60 -8.85
C SER A 41 5.62 8.82 -7.94
N THR A 42 5.45 7.52 -8.17
CA THR A 42 4.47 6.69 -7.43
C THR A 42 5.07 6.02 -6.19
N GLY A 43 6.40 5.88 -6.14
CA GLY A 43 7.09 5.13 -5.09
C GLY A 43 6.88 3.62 -5.17
N GLU A 44 6.29 3.11 -6.25
CA GLU A 44 6.07 1.69 -6.48
C GLU A 44 7.39 0.94 -6.67
N LEU A 45 7.41 -0.32 -6.19
CA LEU A 45 8.57 -1.18 -6.26
C LEU A 45 8.52 -2.04 -7.52
N TYR A 46 9.63 -2.12 -8.22
CA TYR A 46 9.82 -2.91 -9.43
C TYR A 46 10.96 -3.91 -9.21
N TRP A 47 10.79 -5.13 -9.69
CA TRP A 47 11.82 -6.16 -9.76
C TRP A 47 12.09 -6.44 -11.23
N ASP A 48 13.29 -6.11 -11.69
CA ASP A 48 13.74 -6.31 -13.06
C ASP A 48 12.77 -5.70 -14.10
N GLY A 49 12.32 -4.47 -13.84
CA GLY A 49 11.37 -3.76 -14.70
C GLY A 49 9.92 -4.24 -14.59
N GLN A 50 9.63 -5.31 -13.84
CA GLN A 50 8.26 -5.75 -13.55
C GLN A 50 7.76 -5.17 -12.23
N ALA A 51 6.51 -4.70 -12.20
CA ALA A 51 5.91 -4.19 -10.97
C ALA A 51 5.81 -5.31 -9.93
N VAL A 52 6.40 -5.11 -8.75
CA VAL A 52 6.19 -5.99 -7.61
C VAL A 52 4.83 -5.66 -7.05
N VAL A 53 3.91 -6.63 -7.08
CA VAL A 53 2.59 -6.51 -6.46
C VAL A 53 2.82 -6.37 -4.96
N THR A 54 2.83 -5.13 -4.49
CA THR A 54 2.78 -4.83 -3.06
C THR A 54 1.32 -4.91 -2.66
N GLU A 55 0.97 -5.89 -1.83
CA GLU A 55 -0.35 -5.90 -1.20
C GLU A 55 -0.48 -4.59 -0.41
N LYS A 56 -1.31 -3.66 -0.90
CA LYS A 56 -1.77 -2.53 -0.10
C LYS A 56 -2.68 -3.10 0.99
N ARG A 57 -2.08 -3.56 2.10
CA ARG A 57 -2.83 -3.93 3.29
C ARG A 57 -3.67 -2.72 3.67
N LEU A 58 -4.99 -2.93 3.77
CA LEU A 58 -5.91 -1.91 4.23
C LEU A 58 -5.32 -1.24 5.48
N ALA A 59 -5.07 0.06 5.37
CA ALA A 59 -4.49 0.80 6.47
C ALA A 59 -5.43 0.73 7.68
N ASN A 60 -4.90 0.97 8.88
CA ASN A 60 -5.70 0.97 10.11
C ASN A 60 -6.95 1.86 10.01
N TYR A 61 -6.89 2.90 9.17
CA TYR A 61 -8.01 3.79 8.88
C TYR A 61 -9.16 3.09 8.13
N GLU A 62 -8.86 2.38 7.05
CA GLU A 62 -9.87 1.69 6.23
C GLU A 62 -10.50 0.53 7.02
N ARG A 63 -9.71 -0.16 7.86
CA ARG A 63 -10.24 -1.17 8.79
C ARG A 63 -11.21 -0.58 9.82
N ARG A 64 -10.95 0.62 10.32
CA ARG A 64 -11.84 1.33 11.25
C ARG A 64 -13.15 1.76 10.58
N LEU A 65 -13.08 2.25 9.34
CA LEU A 65 -14.27 2.57 8.56
C LEU A 65 -15.12 1.31 8.29
N ALA A 66 -14.50 0.21 7.89
CA ALA A 66 -15.21 -1.06 7.67
C ALA A 66 -15.88 -1.57 8.96
N LEU A 67 -15.22 -1.43 10.11
CA LEU A 67 -15.80 -1.79 11.41
C LEU A 67 -17.01 -0.91 11.75
N ALA A 68 -16.90 0.41 11.55
CA ALA A 68 -17.99 1.35 11.81
C ALA A 68 -19.22 1.05 10.94
N VAL A 69 -19.02 0.77 9.65
CA VAL A 69 -20.09 0.37 8.72
C VAL A 69 -20.73 -0.94 9.16
N THR A 70 -19.93 -1.95 9.52
CA THR A 70 -20.46 -3.25 9.97
C THR A 70 -21.34 -3.09 11.21
N ILE A 71 -20.91 -2.30 12.19
CA ILE A 71 -21.69 -2.03 13.41
C ILE A 71 -22.98 -1.30 13.06
N ALA A 72 -22.93 -0.25 12.24
CA ALA A 72 -24.12 0.51 11.85
C ALA A 72 -25.16 -0.37 11.14
N THR A 73 -24.71 -1.22 10.20
CA THR A 73 -25.57 -2.18 9.50
C THR A 73 -26.19 -3.19 10.46
N GLY A 74 -25.41 -3.73 11.40
CA GLY A 74 -25.92 -4.67 12.41
C GLY A 74 -26.98 -4.04 13.32
N VAL A 75 -26.75 -2.81 13.79
CA VAL A 75 -27.71 -2.07 14.62
C VAL A 75 -29.00 -1.81 13.86
N MET A 76 -28.92 -1.34 12.60
CA MET A 76 -30.09 -1.12 11.77
C MET A 76 -30.89 -2.40 11.53
N ALA A 77 -30.21 -3.51 11.24
CA ALA A 77 -30.87 -4.80 11.05
C ALA A 77 -31.63 -5.25 12.31
N VAL A 78 -31.06 -5.07 13.50
CA VAL A 78 -31.74 -5.40 14.77
C VAL A 78 -32.95 -4.48 15.01
N ILE A 79 -32.83 -3.19 14.73
CA ILE A 79 -33.95 -2.23 14.87
C ILE A 79 -35.08 -2.60 13.92
N GLU A 80 -34.77 -2.89 12.66
CA GLU A 80 -35.78 -3.27 11.65
C GLU A 80 -36.45 -4.61 12.00
N ALA A 81 -35.68 -5.61 12.45
CA ALA A 81 -36.25 -6.87 12.90
C ALA A 81 -37.15 -6.69 14.13
N GLY A 82 -36.75 -5.85 15.09
CA GLY A 82 -37.55 -5.54 16.28
C GLY A 82 -38.83 -4.75 15.96
N ARG A 83 -38.79 -3.86 14.95
CA ARG A 83 -39.99 -3.20 14.41
C ARG A 83 -40.92 -4.19 13.73
N ALA A 84 -40.39 -5.09 12.90
CA ALA A 84 -41.18 -6.12 12.22
C ALA A 84 -41.85 -7.10 13.20
N ALA A 85 -41.18 -7.41 14.31
CA ALA A 85 -41.71 -8.25 15.39
C ALA A 85 -42.66 -7.50 16.36
N GLY A 86 -42.82 -6.17 16.21
CA GLY A 86 -43.65 -5.35 17.08
C GLY A 86 -43.07 -5.08 18.48
N TRP A 87 -41.80 -5.41 18.72
CA TRP A 87 -41.11 -5.19 19.99
C TRP A 87 -40.62 -3.75 20.17
N ILE A 88 -40.38 -3.05 19.05
CA ILE A 88 -39.90 -1.66 19.05
C ILE A 88 -41.04 -0.78 18.53
N THR A 89 -41.62 0.02 19.44
CA THR A 89 -42.70 0.98 19.15
C THR A 89 -42.19 2.40 19.37
N HIS A 90 -41.51 2.93 18.34
CA HIS A 90 -41.23 4.36 18.15
C HIS A 90 -40.91 4.65 16.68
#